data_AF-A0A974T1N9-F1
#
_entry.id   AF-A0A974T1N9-F1
#
_cell.length_a   1.000
_cell.length_b   1.000
_cell.length_c   1.000
_cell.angle_alpha   90.00
_cell.angle_beta   90.00
_cell.angle_gamma   90.00
#
_symmetry.space_group_name_H-M   'P 1'
#
loop_
_entity.id
_entity.type
_entity.pdbx_description
1 polymer ?
#
loop_
_entity_poly.entity_id
_entity_poly.type
_entity_poly.pdbx_seq_one_letter_code
_entity_poly.pdbx_strand_id
1 'polypeptide(L)'
;MAKKLQKASQDASWSKLPRIGAISVINAHFFDNTQSASGVKGQSDLAVKLFVYLRDENITLQGDHEWWRVVQLLEPKTFFGWAKKKHAQGGMTDDEYAIYEKVYSGAVDAQASGEFEIVRLGHIASPPGKQYFIGQLVYFTKRKDNGDEKGAVNLMIVNGLEVVLLDDWQPTKKRGKYRKSGTPVLYCTYDPCDFVGRTHREKEALEARGGRGGGLDIQAESLSTDPAELLNSFINRPGSGVF
;
A
#
# COMPACT_ATOMS: atom_id res chain seq x y z
N MET A 1 -25.16 -5.41 35.52
CA MET A 1 -23.77 -5.62 35.07
C MET A 1 -23.71 -5.40 33.57
N ALA A 2 -23.22 -4.25 33.11
CA ALA A 2 -23.09 -3.97 31.68
C ALA A 2 -21.77 -4.54 31.15
N LYS A 3 -21.85 -5.43 30.15
CA LYS A 3 -20.70 -5.89 29.36
C LYS A 3 -20.04 -4.66 28.72
N LYS A 4 -18.85 -4.28 29.18
CA LYS A 4 -17.98 -3.35 28.44
C LYS A 4 -17.67 -3.99 27.09
N LEU A 5 -18.26 -3.46 26.02
CA LEU A 5 -17.79 -3.69 24.66
C LEU A 5 -16.30 -3.32 24.63
N GLN A 6 -15.43 -4.31 24.44
CA GLN A 6 -14.04 -4.07 24.12
C GLN A 6 -14.02 -3.28 22.82
N LYS A 7 -13.66 -2.00 22.91
CA LYS A 7 -13.29 -1.19 21.76
C LYS A 7 -12.15 -1.96 21.07
N ALA A 8 -12.39 -2.46 19.86
CA ALA A 8 -11.33 -3.09 19.06
C ALA A 8 -10.11 -2.17 19.11
N SER A 9 -8.97 -2.69 19.57
CA SER A 9 -7.75 -1.91 19.58
C SER A 9 -7.56 -1.42 18.15
N GLN A 10 -7.43 -0.10 17.97
CA GLN A 10 -6.81 0.42 16.77
C GLN A 10 -5.35 -0.06 16.86
N ASP A 11 -5.12 -1.29 16.38
CA ASP A 11 -3.78 -1.81 16.20
C ASP A 11 -3.04 -0.80 15.36
N ALA A 12 -1.96 -0.29 15.93
CA ALA A 12 -1.35 0.90 15.43
C ALA A 12 -0.91 0.74 13.97
N SER A 13 -0.93 1.83 13.21
CA SER A 13 -0.58 1.85 11.78
C SER A 13 0.82 1.30 11.45
N TRP A 14 1.65 1.01 12.46
CA TRP A 14 2.95 0.33 12.36
C TRP A 14 2.89 -1.21 12.51
N SER A 15 1.70 -1.82 12.57
CA SER A 15 1.52 -3.26 12.74
C SER A 15 1.93 -4.10 11.51
N LYS A 16 2.15 -5.39 11.73
CA LYS A 16 2.36 -6.39 10.67
C LYS A 16 1.16 -6.46 9.74
N LEU A 17 1.34 -6.97 8.51
CA LEU A 17 0.21 -7.30 7.64
C LEU A 17 -0.72 -8.28 8.39
N PRO A 18 -2.04 -8.01 8.49
CA PRO A 18 -3.00 -8.94 9.05
C PRO A 18 -2.98 -10.29 8.32
N ARG A 19 -3.46 -11.36 8.99
CA ARG A 19 -3.59 -12.68 8.34
C ARG A 19 -4.46 -12.56 7.09
N ILE A 20 -4.07 -13.23 6.03
CA ILE A 20 -4.74 -13.15 4.72
C ILE A 20 -6.22 -13.53 4.85
N GLY A 21 -6.54 -14.57 5.63
CA GLY A 21 -7.93 -14.99 5.85
C GLY A 21 -8.80 -14.02 6.64
N ALA A 22 -8.23 -12.98 7.25
CA ALA A 22 -8.97 -11.91 7.93
C ALA A 22 -9.13 -10.66 7.06
N ILE A 23 -8.57 -10.65 5.86
CA ILE A 23 -8.63 -9.51 4.93
C ILE A 23 -9.85 -9.69 4.03
N SER A 24 -10.77 -8.72 4.07
CA SER A 24 -11.92 -8.70 3.15
C SER A 24 -11.47 -8.25 1.75
N VAL A 25 -10.67 -7.18 1.66
CA VAL A 25 -10.23 -6.63 0.37
C VAL A 25 -8.77 -6.18 0.41
N ILE A 26 -8.04 -6.46 -0.68
CA ILE A 26 -6.72 -5.92 -0.96
C ILE A 26 -6.80 -5.06 -2.22
N ASN A 27 -6.46 -3.79 -2.10
CA ASN A 27 -6.17 -2.93 -3.25
C ASN A 27 -4.67 -2.73 -3.38
N ALA A 28 -4.17 -2.66 -4.61
CA ALA A 28 -2.76 -2.46 -4.84
C ALA A 28 -2.50 -1.53 -6.02
N HIS A 29 -1.50 -0.67 -5.87
CA HIS A 29 -1.06 0.29 -6.89
C HIS A 29 0.40 0.04 -7.22
N PHE A 30 0.72 -0.14 -8.51
CA PHE A 30 2.09 -0.31 -8.97
C PHE A 30 2.63 0.99 -9.56
N PHE A 31 3.80 1.40 -9.09
CA PHE A 31 4.49 2.60 -9.52
C PHE A 31 5.78 2.25 -10.26
N ASP A 32 5.94 2.80 -11.46
CA ASP A 32 7.11 2.64 -12.32
C ASP A 32 7.85 3.97 -12.47
N ASN A 33 8.83 4.19 -11.60
CA ASN A 33 9.61 5.43 -11.53
C ASN A 33 10.93 5.35 -12.31
N THR A 34 11.12 4.34 -13.16
CA THR A 34 12.35 4.16 -13.97
C THR A 34 12.63 5.36 -14.88
N GLN A 35 11.60 6.11 -15.27
CA GLN A 35 11.71 7.32 -16.08
C GLN A 35 11.73 8.61 -15.25
N SER A 36 11.71 8.52 -13.90
CA SER A 36 11.73 9.71 -13.06
C SER A 36 13.14 10.31 -13.01
N ALA A 37 13.25 11.60 -13.34
CA ALA A 37 14.52 12.32 -13.44
C ALA A 37 15.28 12.47 -12.10
N SER A 38 14.72 12.01 -10.98
CA SER A 38 15.31 12.24 -9.66
C SER A 38 16.46 11.32 -9.30
N GLY A 39 16.64 10.16 -9.97
CA GLY A 39 17.88 9.36 -9.96
C GLY A 39 18.66 9.27 -8.63
N VAL A 40 17.98 9.24 -7.48
CA VAL A 40 18.64 9.28 -6.18
C VAL A 40 19.19 7.87 -5.94
N LYS A 41 20.52 7.73 -5.95
CA LYS A 41 21.22 6.48 -5.61
C LYS A 41 20.61 5.87 -4.35
N GLY A 42 20.03 4.67 -4.47
CA GLY A 42 19.54 3.88 -3.34
C GLY A 42 18.01 3.86 -3.12
N GLN A 43 17.21 4.56 -3.93
CA GLN A 43 15.76 4.30 -3.99
C GLN A 43 15.46 3.29 -5.10
N SER A 44 14.51 2.37 -4.87
CA SER A 44 14.08 1.47 -5.93
C SER A 44 13.20 2.21 -6.93
N ASP A 45 13.51 2.05 -8.21
CA ASP A 45 12.75 2.67 -9.29
C ASP A 45 11.32 2.15 -9.35
N LEU A 46 11.04 1.00 -8.75
CA LEU A 46 9.75 0.32 -8.77
C LEU A 46 9.20 0.17 -7.34
N ALA A 47 7.89 0.36 -7.17
CA ALA A 47 7.23 0.19 -5.87
C ALA A 47 5.79 -0.29 -6.02
N VAL A 48 5.30 -1.04 -5.03
CA VAL A 48 3.87 -1.36 -4.88
C VAL A 48 3.34 -0.72 -3.61
N LYS A 49 2.20 -0.05 -3.70
CA LYS A 49 1.44 0.40 -2.54
C LYS A 49 0.25 -0.53 -2.31
N LEU A 50 0.21 -1.16 -1.15
CA LEU A 50 -0.87 -2.03 -0.70
C LEU A 50 -1.80 -1.27 0.23
N PHE A 51 -3.10 -1.52 0.08
CA PHE A 51 -4.15 -1.09 1.00
C PHE A 51 -4.97 -2.33 1.35
N VAL A 52 -5.23 -2.49 2.64
CA VAL A 52 -5.92 -3.64 3.20
C VAL A 52 -7.12 -3.14 3.97
N TYR A 53 -8.25 -3.80 3.70
CA TYR A 53 -9.50 -3.55 4.37
C TYR A 53 -9.96 -4.79 5.12
N LEU A 54 -10.30 -4.62 6.38
CA LEU A 54 -10.68 -5.72 7.29
C LEU A 54 -12.20 -5.82 7.51
N ARG A 55 -12.97 -4.88 6.95
CA ARG A 55 -14.43 -4.81 7.08
C ARG A 55 -15.06 -4.69 5.69
N ASP A 56 -16.24 -5.29 5.53
CA ASP A 56 -16.89 -5.44 4.23
C ASP A 56 -17.43 -4.13 3.62
N GLU A 57 -17.30 -4.07 2.29
CA GLU A 57 -18.00 -3.36 1.19
C GLU A 57 -18.59 -1.94 1.34
N ASN A 58 -18.81 -1.41 2.55
CA ASN A 58 -19.22 -0.02 2.80
C ASN A 58 -18.01 0.88 3.14
N ILE A 59 -16.86 0.53 2.60
CA ILE A 59 -15.61 1.29 2.74
C ILE A 59 -15.76 2.60 1.96
N THR A 60 -15.69 3.74 2.66
CA THR A 60 -15.60 5.04 2.00
C THR A 60 -14.14 5.34 1.69
N LEU A 61 -13.87 6.04 0.58
CA LEU A 61 -12.49 6.29 0.12
C LEU A 61 -11.68 7.24 1.03
N GLN A 62 -12.31 7.87 2.01
CA GLN A 62 -11.65 8.78 2.94
C GLN A 62 -10.98 8.02 4.09
N GLY A 63 -9.91 7.29 3.78
CA GLY A 63 -8.98 6.81 4.81
C GLY A 63 -9.45 5.62 5.65
N ASP A 64 -10.49 4.92 5.22
CA ASP A 64 -11.02 3.73 5.91
C ASP A 64 -10.12 2.49 5.77
N HIS A 65 -8.99 2.56 5.06
CA HIS A 65 -8.05 1.45 5.02
C HIS A 65 -7.45 1.24 6.41
N GLU A 66 -7.70 0.08 7.01
CA GLU A 66 -7.16 -0.23 8.34
C GLU A 66 -5.65 -0.47 8.30
N TRP A 67 -5.11 -0.81 7.12
CA TRP A 67 -3.67 -1.02 6.94
C TRP A 67 -3.21 -0.65 5.53
N TRP A 68 -2.02 -0.06 5.41
CA TRP A 68 -1.40 0.23 4.11
C TRP A 68 0.11 0.23 4.18
N ARG A 69 0.79 -0.18 3.10
CA ARG A 69 2.26 -0.10 2.99
C ARG A 69 2.72 0.24 1.59
N VAL A 70 3.84 0.96 1.51
CA VAL A 70 4.63 1.04 0.29
C VAL A 70 5.76 0.03 0.41
N VAL A 71 5.82 -0.89 -0.53
CA VAL A 71 6.84 -1.94 -0.65
C VAL A 71 7.74 -1.58 -1.82
N GLN A 72 9.03 -1.37 -1.52
CA GLN A 72 10.05 -1.17 -2.53
C GLN A 72 10.34 -2.50 -3.24
N LEU A 73 10.33 -2.46 -4.57
CA LEU A 73 10.60 -3.62 -5.41
C LEU A 73 12.08 -3.66 -5.76
N LEU A 74 12.78 -4.63 -5.17
CA LEU A 74 14.23 -4.81 -5.26
C LEU A 74 14.58 -5.89 -6.27
N GLU A 75 15.82 -5.84 -6.76
CA GLU A 75 16.41 -6.96 -7.47
C GLU A 75 16.43 -8.22 -6.60
N PRO A 76 16.14 -9.42 -7.14
CA PRO A 76 16.08 -10.65 -6.36
C PRO A 76 17.34 -10.91 -5.52
N LYS A 77 18.53 -10.65 -6.09
CA LYS A 77 19.81 -10.81 -5.39
C LYS A 77 19.96 -9.86 -4.20
N THR A 78 19.51 -8.61 -4.33
CA THR A 78 19.56 -7.62 -3.25
C THR A 78 18.60 -7.98 -2.13
N PHE A 79 17.37 -8.38 -2.50
CA PHE A 79 16.36 -8.86 -1.56
C PHE A 79 16.86 -10.05 -0.74
N PHE A 80 17.41 -11.07 -1.41
CA PHE A 80 17.89 -12.29 -0.77
C PHE A 80 19.18 -12.08 0.02
N GLY A 81 20.08 -11.20 -0.44
CA GLY A 81 21.30 -10.84 0.29
C GLY A 81 21.01 -10.28 1.69
N TRP A 82 19.93 -9.53 1.85
CA TRP A 82 19.47 -9.10 3.18
C TRP A 82 19.05 -10.29 4.05
N ALA A 83 18.24 -11.22 3.52
CA ALA A 83 17.75 -12.37 4.27
C ALA A 83 18.90 -13.26 4.73
N LYS A 84 19.87 -13.53 3.85
CA LYS A 84 21.08 -14.30 4.16
C LYS A 84 21.89 -13.65 5.29
N LYS A 85 22.08 -12.33 5.24
CA LYS A 85 22.77 -11.61 6.32
C LYS A 85 21.99 -11.67 7.64
N LYS A 86 20.66 -11.54 7.59
CA LYS A 86 19.79 -11.54 8.76
C LYS A 86 19.77 -12.92 9.45
N HIS A 87 19.72 -13.99 8.66
CA HIS A 87 19.81 -15.37 9.12
C HIS A 87 21.18 -15.68 9.74
N ALA A 88 22.27 -15.33 9.07
CA ALA A 88 23.63 -15.51 9.61
C ALA A 88 23.88 -14.77 10.93
N GLN A 89 23.12 -13.71 11.21
CA GLN A 89 23.16 -12.95 12.46
C GLN A 89 22.23 -13.50 13.55
N GLY A 90 21.58 -14.65 13.32
CA GLY A 90 20.59 -15.25 14.22
C GLY A 90 19.28 -14.48 14.32
N GLY A 91 19.03 -13.54 13.40
CA GLY A 91 17.86 -12.68 13.41
C GLY A 91 16.65 -13.24 12.64
N MET A 92 16.76 -14.45 12.10
CA MET A 92 15.74 -15.16 11.31
C MET A 92 15.94 -16.67 11.55
N THR A 93 14.86 -17.41 11.73
CA THR A 93 14.89 -18.88 11.87
C THR A 93 15.13 -19.58 10.53
N ASP A 94 15.47 -20.87 10.55
CA ASP A 94 15.67 -21.67 9.33
C ASP A 94 14.38 -21.75 8.49
N ASP A 95 13.23 -21.96 9.14
CA ASP A 95 11.93 -22.02 8.46
C ASP A 95 11.56 -20.69 7.79
N GLU A 96 11.81 -19.57 8.49
CA GLU A 96 11.59 -18.25 7.91
C GLU A 96 12.54 -18.00 6.73
N TYR A 97 13.81 -18.39 6.85
CA TYR A 97 14.80 -18.24 5.79
C TYR A 97 14.48 -19.09 4.56
N ALA A 98 13.95 -20.30 4.75
CA ALA A 98 13.52 -21.18 3.67
C ALA A 98 12.42 -20.55 2.79
N ILE A 99 11.55 -19.71 3.37
CA ILE A 99 10.57 -18.93 2.58
C ILE A 99 11.28 -17.97 1.63
N TYR A 100 12.29 -17.25 2.11
CA TYR A 100 13.08 -16.33 1.28
C TYR A 100 13.86 -17.07 0.19
N GLU A 101 14.42 -18.24 0.48
CA GLU A 101 15.10 -19.09 -0.51
C GLU A 101 14.15 -19.54 -1.62
N LYS A 102 12.97 -20.05 -1.25
CA LYS A 102 11.97 -20.53 -2.21
C LYS A 102 11.51 -19.41 -3.15
N VAL A 103 11.21 -18.23 -2.60
CA VAL A 103 10.76 -17.07 -3.38
C VAL A 103 11.89 -16.54 -4.27
N TYR A 104 13.12 -16.52 -3.75
CA TYR A 104 14.29 -16.13 -4.54
C TYR A 104 14.54 -17.09 -5.71
N SER A 105 14.48 -18.40 -5.47
CA SER A 105 14.61 -19.41 -6.53
C SER A 105 13.57 -19.21 -7.62
N GLY A 106 12.29 -19.07 -7.26
CA GLY A 106 11.23 -18.81 -8.22
C GLY A 106 11.46 -17.53 -9.04
N ALA A 107 11.99 -16.47 -8.42
CA ALA A 107 12.36 -15.26 -9.13
C ALA A 107 13.52 -15.48 -10.11
N VAL A 108 14.53 -16.26 -9.75
CA VAL A 108 15.65 -16.60 -10.66
C VAL A 108 15.15 -17.42 -11.85
N ASP A 109 14.30 -18.41 -11.61
CA ASP A 109 13.71 -19.25 -12.67
C ASP A 109 12.85 -18.41 -13.62
N ALA A 110 12.02 -17.51 -13.09
CA ALA A 110 11.24 -16.58 -13.89
C ALA A 110 12.12 -15.63 -14.71
N GLN A 111 13.23 -15.11 -14.15
CA GLN A 111 14.18 -14.30 -14.91
C GLN A 111 14.82 -15.10 -16.04
N ALA A 112 15.19 -16.36 -15.80
CA ALA A 112 15.82 -17.23 -16.77
C ALA A 112 14.87 -17.65 -17.91
N SER A 113 13.56 -17.72 -17.66
CA SER A 113 12.55 -18.07 -18.67
C SER A 113 12.52 -17.11 -19.86
N GLY A 114 12.91 -15.85 -19.66
CA GLY A 114 12.81 -14.80 -20.67
C GLY A 114 11.39 -14.33 -20.99
N GLU A 115 10.36 -14.85 -20.33
CA GLU A 115 8.95 -14.45 -20.53
C GLU A 115 8.62 -13.09 -19.90
N PHE A 116 9.34 -12.74 -18.83
CA PHE A 116 9.06 -11.55 -18.03
C PHE A 116 9.97 -10.37 -18.40
N GLU A 117 9.39 -9.18 -18.46
CA GLU A 117 10.12 -7.92 -18.57
C GLU A 117 10.64 -7.49 -17.19
N ILE A 118 9.82 -7.69 -16.15
CA ILE A 118 10.15 -7.30 -14.78
C ILE A 118 9.91 -8.49 -13.85
N VAL A 119 10.90 -8.77 -13.01
CA VAL A 119 10.82 -9.73 -11.91
C VAL A 119 11.47 -9.07 -10.69
N ARG A 120 10.69 -8.81 -9.65
CA ARG A 120 11.16 -8.11 -8.45
C ARG A 120 10.58 -8.69 -7.18
N LEU A 121 11.30 -8.51 -6.08
CA LEU A 121 10.93 -8.96 -4.75
C LEU A 121 10.93 -7.78 -3.78
N GLY A 122 10.07 -7.81 -2.76
CA GLY A 122 9.97 -6.71 -1.80
C GLY A 122 9.72 -7.18 -0.37
N HIS A 123 10.35 -6.51 0.59
CA HIS A 123 10.12 -6.73 2.02
C HIS A 123 8.97 -5.86 2.49
N ILE A 124 7.98 -6.43 3.21
CA ILE A 124 6.98 -5.63 3.89
C ILE A 124 7.59 -5.11 5.20
N ALA A 125 7.46 -3.80 5.43
CA ALA A 125 8.13 -3.12 6.54
C ALA A 125 7.16 -2.22 7.32
N SER A 126 7.51 -1.87 8.56
CA SER A 126 6.83 -0.78 9.28
C SER A 126 7.11 0.56 8.59
N PRO A 127 6.16 1.51 8.48
CA PRO A 127 6.44 2.84 7.97
C PRO A 127 7.29 3.59 9.02
N PRO A 128 8.33 4.36 8.62
CA PRO A 128 8.79 4.69 7.27
C PRO A 128 9.94 3.80 6.75
N GLY A 129 9.86 2.47 6.92
CA GLY A 129 10.80 1.48 6.39
C GLY A 129 11.89 1.03 7.38
N LYS A 130 11.73 1.28 8.69
CA LYS A 130 12.80 1.05 9.68
C LYS A 130 12.97 -0.43 10.06
N GLN A 131 11.92 -1.23 9.92
CA GLN A 131 11.94 -2.63 10.35
C GLN A 131 11.16 -3.49 9.36
N TYR A 132 11.85 -4.47 8.76
CA TYR A 132 11.19 -5.48 7.92
C TYR A 132 10.50 -6.52 8.80
N PHE A 133 9.30 -6.90 8.41
CA PHE A 133 8.57 -7.97 9.04
C PHE A 133 8.98 -9.30 8.40
N ILE A 134 9.75 -10.10 9.14
CA ILE A 134 10.22 -11.40 8.67
C ILE A 134 9.02 -12.28 8.31
N GLY A 135 9.12 -12.95 7.16
CA GLY A 135 8.06 -13.79 6.61
C GLY A 135 6.95 -13.02 5.89
N GLN A 136 7.00 -11.68 5.86
CA GLN A 136 6.06 -10.85 5.10
C GLN A 136 6.77 -10.19 3.91
N LEU A 137 6.43 -10.64 2.71
CA LEU A 137 7.13 -10.23 1.49
C LEU A 137 6.17 -10.21 0.30
N VAL A 138 6.64 -9.63 -0.80
CA VAL A 138 5.96 -9.68 -2.08
C VAL A 138 6.88 -10.18 -3.18
N TYR A 139 6.31 -10.87 -4.15
CA TYR A 139 6.93 -11.25 -5.41
C TYR A 139 6.09 -10.67 -6.55
N PHE A 140 6.69 -9.73 -7.28
CA PHE A 140 6.10 -9.04 -8.41
C PHE A 140 6.67 -9.55 -9.74
N THR A 141 5.80 -9.78 -10.72
CA THR A 141 6.20 -10.00 -12.12
C THR A 141 5.39 -9.14 -13.08
N LYS A 142 6.01 -8.80 -14.20
CA LYS A 142 5.37 -8.20 -15.37
C LYS A 142 5.84 -8.97 -16.60
N ARG A 143 4.92 -9.57 -17.34
CA ARG A 143 5.21 -10.25 -18.61
C ARG A 143 5.67 -9.23 -19.67
N LYS A 144 6.44 -9.69 -20.65
CA LYS A 144 6.67 -8.91 -21.87
C LYS A 144 5.36 -8.74 -22.62
N ASP A 145 5.20 -7.63 -23.32
CA ASP A 145 4.08 -7.45 -24.25
C ASP A 145 4.28 -8.38 -25.45
N ASN A 146 3.33 -9.28 -25.69
CA ASN A 146 3.33 -10.22 -26.81
C ASN A 146 2.13 -10.03 -27.75
N GLY A 147 1.45 -8.87 -27.67
CA GLY A 147 0.30 -8.53 -28.52
C GLY A 147 -1.04 -8.97 -27.95
N ASP A 148 -1.15 -10.24 -27.53
CA ASP A 148 -2.39 -10.81 -26.96
C ASP A 148 -2.53 -10.51 -25.46
N GLU A 149 -1.43 -10.54 -24.72
CA GLU A 149 -1.36 -10.14 -23.31
C GLU A 149 -0.49 -8.88 -23.19
N LYS A 150 -1.14 -7.73 -23.00
CA LYS A 150 -0.44 -6.45 -22.76
C LYS A 150 0.26 -6.47 -21.40
N GLY A 151 1.46 -7.04 -21.37
CA GLY A 151 2.39 -7.01 -20.24
C GLY A 151 1.71 -7.31 -18.90
N ALA A 152 1.01 -8.43 -18.81
CA ALA A 152 0.24 -8.84 -17.64
C ALA A 152 1.09 -8.73 -16.36
N VAL A 153 0.51 -8.12 -15.32
CA VAL A 153 1.16 -7.87 -14.04
C VAL A 153 0.60 -8.83 -13.01
N ASN A 154 1.49 -9.45 -12.24
CA ASN A 154 1.11 -10.30 -11.12
C ASN A 154 1.83 -9.85 -9.84
N LEU A 155 1.15 -9.98 -8.71
CA LEU A 155 1.73 -9.80 -7.39
C LEU A 155 1.33 -10.95 -6.48
N MET A 156 2.31 -11.72 -6.04
CA MET A 156 2.13 -12.68 -4.96
C MET A 156 2.52 -12.02 -3.63
N ILE A 157 1.62 -12.04 -2.66
CA ILE A 157 1.88 -11.60 -1.28
C ILE A 157 2.01 -12.83 -0.42
N VAL A 158 3.09 -12.89 0.36
CA VAL A 158 3.37 -13.97 1.31
C VAL A 158 3.32 -13.40 2.72
N ASN A 159 2.58 -14.07 3.61
CA ASN A 159 2.48 -13.75 5.03
C ASN A 159 2.68 -15.03 5.87
N GLY A 160 3.94 -15.35 6.16
CA GLY A 160 4.31 -16.63 6.73
C GLY A 160 4.02 -17.76 5.74
N LEU A 161 3.07 -18.63 6.09
CA LEU A 161 2.64 -19.74 5.23
C LEU A 161 1.42 -19.40 4.35
N GLU A 162 0.78 -18.25 4.58
CA GLU A 162 -0.36 -17.81 3.78
C GLU A 162 0.15 -17.09 2.53
N VAL A 163 -0.50 -17.35 1.40
CA VAL A 163 -0.15 -16.75 0.10
C VAL A 163 -1.43 -16.29 -0.60
N VAL A 164 -1.39 -15.11 -1.22
CA VAL A 164 -2.43 -14.64 -2.14
C VAL A 164 -1.79 -14.12 -3.41
N LEU A 165 -2.42 -14.41 -4.55
CA LEU A 165 -2.04 -13.92 -5.88
C LEU A 165 -3.03 -12.83 -6.32
N LEU A 166 -2.50 -11.71 -6.82
CA LEU A 166 -3.26 -10.65 -7.47
C LEU A 166 -2.84 -10.59 -8.95
N ASP A 167 -3.72 -10.98 -9.87
CA ASP A 167 -3.43 -11.23 -11.29
C ASP A 167 -4.28 -10.41 -12.29
N ASP A 168 -5.30 -9.69 -11.84
CA ASP A 168 -6.20 -8.87 -12.70
C ASP A 168 -5.92 -7.36 -12.64
N TRP A 169 -4.68 -6.95 -12.92
CA TRP A 169 -4.28 -5.54 -12.82
C TRP A 169 -4.80 -4.69 -14.00
N GLN A 170 -5.43 -3.56 -13.67
CA GLN A 170 -5.95 -2.62 -14.65
C GLN A 170 -4.95 -1.50 -14.95
N PRO A 171 -4.59 -1.25 -16.22
CA PRO A 171 -3.72 -0.14 -16.56
C PRO A 171 -4.43 1.19 -16.24
N THR A 172 -3.68 2.15 -15.70
CA THR A 172 -4.26 3.48 -15.47
C THR A 172 -4.48 4.20 -16.79
N LYS A 173 -5.68 4.76 -16.98
CA LYS A 173 -5.96 5.63 -18.12
C LYS A 173 -5.03 6.84 -18.04
N LYS A 174 -4.10 6.99 -19.00
CA LYS A 174 -3.25 8.18 -19.13
C LYS A 174 -4.16 9.42 -19.23
N ARG A 175 -4.33 10.18 -18.14
CA ARG A 175 -4.70 11.60 -18.22
C ARG A 175 -3.44 12.42 -18.04
N GLY A 176 -2.80 12.70 -19.18
CA GLY A 176 -1.74 13.69 -19.27
C GLY A 176 -2.32 15.10 -19.11
N LYS A 177 -1.77 15.86 -18.18
CA LYS A 177 -1.26 17.23 -18.38
C LYS A 177 -0.64 17.66 -17.05
N TYR A 178 0.64 17.99 -17.10
CA TYR A 178 1.46 18.46 -15.96
C TYR A 178 1.66 17.44 -14.82
N ARG A 179 2.48 16.40 -15.06
CA ARG A 179 3.11 15.69 -13.93
C ARG A 179 4.27 16.55 -13.41
N LYS A 180 4.23 16.91 -12.12
CA LYS A 180 5.37 17.57 -11.46
C LYS A 180 6.57 16.63 -11.53
N SER A 181 7.74 17.16 -11.91
CA SER A 181 9.00 16.40 -11.88
C SER A 181 9.21 15.77 -10.50
N GLY A 182 9.67 14.51 -10.46
CA GLY A 182 9.87 13.75 -9.22
C GLY A 182 8.62 13.12 -8.61
N THR A 183 7.44 13.22 -9.25
CA THR A 183 6.24 12.52 -8.76
C THR A 183 6.24 11.05 -9.21
N PRO A 184 5.99 10.09 -8.31
CA PRO A 184 5.87 8.69 -8.67
C PRO A 184 4.83 8.43 -9.77
N VAL A 185 5.16 7.56 -10.70
CA VAL A 185 4.34 7.27 -11.88
C VAL A 185 3.50 6.04 -11.59
N LEU A 186 2.23 6.24 -11.25
CA LEU A 186 1.25 5.16 -11.18
C LEU A 186 1.09 4.54 -12.58
N TYR A 187 1.31 3.23 -12.68
CA TYR A 187 1.27 2.44 -13.93
C TYR A 187 -0.04 1.67 -14.04
N CYS A 188 -0.33 0.81 -13.08
CA CYS A 188 -1.56 0.02 -13.01
C CYS A 188 -2.07 -0.10 -11.56
N THR A 189 -3.33 -0.51 -11.45
CA THR A 189 -4.04 -0.70 -10.18
C THR A 189 -4.75 -2.04 -10.18
N TYR A 190 -4.60 -2.79 -9.09
CA TYR A 190 -5.47 -3.90 -8.74
C TYR A 190 -6.55 -3.36 -7.80
N ASP A 191 -7.78 -3.37 -8.30
CA ASP A 191 -8.97 -2.84 -7.62
C ASP A 191 -10.14 -3.81 -7.87
N PRO A 192 -10.19 -4.94 -7.14
CA PRO A 192 -11.17 -6.01 -7.38
C PRO A 192 -12.61 -5.57 -7.08
N CYS A 193 -12.78 -4.46 -6.35
CA CYS A 193 -14.08 -3.92 -6.00
C CYS A 193 -14.51 -2.73 -6.88
N ASP A 194 -13.69 -2.30 -7.86
CA ASP A 194 -13.93 -1.10 -8.67
C ASP A 194 -14.18 0.16 -7.80
N PHE A 195 -13.42 0.32 -6.71
CA PHE A 195 -13.51 1.52 -5.86
C PHE A 195 -13.34 2.80 -6.66
N VAL A 196 -12.36 2.83 -7.57
CA VAL A 196 -12.10 4.00 -8.42
C VAL A 196 -13.30 4.31 -9.31
N GLY A 197 -13.92 3.31 -9.92
CA GLY A 197 -15.13 3.49 -10.73
C GLY A 197 -16.34 3.91 -9.92
N ARG A 198 -16.55 3.33 -8.72
CA ARG A 198 -17.61 3.76 -7.79
C ARG A 198 -17.47 5.24 -7.44
N THR A 199 -16.26 5.68 -7.09
CA THR A 199 -15.96 7.10 -6.79
C THR A 199 -16.34 8.01 -7.95
N HIS A 200 -15.96 7.61 -9.18
CA HIS A 200 -16.19 8.43 -10.36
C HIS A 200 -17.69 8.58 -10.62
N ARG A 201 -18.44 7.48 -10.51
CA ARG A 201 -19.90 7.47 -10.64
C ARG A 201 -20.58 8.34 -9.57
N GLU A 202 -20.13 8.27 -8.32
CA GLU A 202 -20.64 9.09 -7.22
C GLU A 202 -20.36 10.57 -7.44
N LYS A 203 -19.14 10.91 -7.87
CA LYS A 203 -18.75 12.28 -8.20
C LYS A 203 -19.54 12.84 -9.38
N GLU A 204 -19.69 12.07 -10.45
CA GLU A 204 -20.51 12.45 -11.61
C GLU A 204 -21.98 12.63 -11.23
N ALA A 205 -22.52 11.76 -10.36
CA ALA A 205 -23.88 11.90 -9.85
C ALA A 205 -24.06 13.18 -9.00
N LEU A 206 -23.05 13.58 -8.23
CA LEU A 206 -23.05 14.83 -7.47
C LEU A 206 -22.94 16.05 -8.39
N GLU A 207 -22.08 16.01 -9.41
CA GLU A 207 -21.92 17.08 -10.39
C GLU A 207 -23.19 17.24 -11.26
N ALA A 208 -23.82 16.13 -11.67
CA ALA A 208 -25.06 16.13 -12.45
C ALA A 208 -26.28 16.65 -11.66
N ARG A 209 -26.27 16.60 -10.33
CA ARG A 209 -27.32 17.17 -9.46
C ARG A 209 -27.27 18.70 -9.35
N GLY A 210 -26.41 19.39 -10.12
CA GLY A 210 -26.46 20.84 -10.28
C GLY A 210 -25.71 21.63 -9.20
N GLY A 211 -24.65 21.06 -8.62
CA GLY A 211 -23.77 21.79 -7.71
C GLY A 211 -22.98 22.88 -8.41
N ARG A 212 -23.55 24.09 -8.55
CA ARG A 212 -22.75 25.31 -8.70
C ARG A 212 -21.81 25.39 -7.51
N GLY A 213 -20.52 25.65 -7.79
CA GLY A 213 -19.49 25.82 -6.77
C GLY A 213 -19.95 26.73 -5.64
N GLY A 214 -20.12 26.13 -4.48
CA GLY A 214 -20.40 26.73 -3.19
C GLY A 214 -20.11 25.61 -2.21
N GLY A 215 -18.92 25.65 -1.59
CA GLY A 215 -18.61 24.72 -0.52
C GLY A 215 -19.67 24.86 0.55
N LEU A 216 -20.30 23.75 0.92
CA LEU A 216 -21.16 23.68 2.09
C LEU A 216 -21.00 22.30 2.69
N ASP A 217 -20.45 22.30 3.90
CA ASP A 217 -21.05 21.64 5.05
C ASP A 217 -21.84 20.38 4.72
N ILE A 218 -21.09 19.28 4.57
CA ILE A 218 -21.56 18.06 5.21
C ILE A 218 -21.66 18.42 6.68
N GLN A 219 -22.87 18.36 7.25
CA GLN A 219 -23.09 18.53 8.67
C GLN A 219 -22.08 17.66 9.43
N ALA A 220 -21.06 18.34 9.93
CA ALA A 220 -20.32 17.91 11.07
C ALA A 220 -21.30 17.97 12.24
N GLU A 221 -21.72 16.81 12.72
CA GLU A 221 -21.73 16.63 14.16
C GLU A 221 -20.27 16.56 14.63
N SER A 222 -19.67 17.76 14.69
CA SER A 222 -18.58 18.23 15.57
C SER A 222 -17.22 17.46 15.48
N LEU A 223 -16.05 18.07 15.29
CA LEU A 223 -15.52 19.34 15.81
C LEU A 223 -14.38 19.83 14.90
N SER A 224 -14.36 21.14 14.68
CA SER A 224 -13.26 21.92 14.10
C SER A 224 -12.13 22.13 15.12
N THR A 225 -10.86 22.12 14.70
CA THR A 225 -9.89 23.16 15.12
C THR A 225 -8.60 23.15 14.30
N ASP A 226 -8.14 24.37 13.98
CA ASP A 226 -6.91 24.70 13.28
C ASP A 226 -5.66 24.44 14.17
N PRO A 227 -4.62 23.74 13.67
CA PRO A 227 -3.39 23.47 14.42
C PRO A 227 -2.62 24.70 14.94
N ALA A 228 -2.84 25.90 14.39
CA ALA A 228 -2.19 27.13 14.84
C ALA A 228 -2.93 27.83 16.01
N GLU A 229 -4.23 27.59 16.20
CA GLU A 229 -4.99 28.09 17.37
C GLU A 229 -4.76 27.23 18.63
N LEU A 230 -4.39 25.96 18.48
CA LEU A 230 -4.08 25.05 19.57
C LEU A 230 -2.74 25.35 20.28
N LEU A 231 -1.84 26.12 19.65
CA LEU A 231 -0.55 26.47 20.27
C LEU A 231 -0.61 27.75 21.11
N ASN A 232 -1.45 28.73 20.75
CA ASN A 232 -1.57 29.99 21.49
C ASN A 232 -2.50 29.90 22.72
N SER A 233 -3.43 28.95 22.74
CA SER A 233 -4.35 28.71 23.88
C SER A 233 -3.69 27.96 25.06
N PHE A 234 -2.49 27.40 24.88
CA PHE A 234 -1.77 26.65 25.92
C PHE A 234 -0.83 27.51 26.80
N ILE A 235 -0.48 28.72 26.37
CA ILE A 235 0.58 29.52 27.02
C ILE A 235 0.01 30.61 27.95
N ASN A 236 -1.25 31.00 27.81
CA ASN A 236 -1.84 32.10 28.59
C ASN A 236 -3.28 31.81 29.05
N ARG A 237 -3.45 31.11 30.18
CA ARG A 237 -4.36 31.63 31.22
C ARG A 237 -4.13 31.03 32.63
N PRO A 238 -3.91 31.90 33.64
CA PRO A 238 -3.97 31.58 35.06
C PRO A 238 -5.43 31.50 35.54
N GLY A 239 -5.62 30.86 36.70
CA GLY A 239 -6.93 30.48 37.24
C GLY A 239 -7.85 31.59 37.76
N SER A 240 -8.82 31.14 38.57
CA SER A 240 -9.97 31.83 39.17
C SER A 240 -11.15 32.01 38.20
N GLY A 241 -12.40 31.70 38.53
CA GLY A 241 -13.06 31.33 39.78
C GLY A 241 -14.53 31.81 39.71
N VAL A 242 -15.36 31.30 40.62
CA VAL A 242 -16.72 31.79 41.02
C VAL A 242 -17.84 31.58 39.97
N PHE A 243 -19.02 31.00 40.23
CA PHE A 243 -19.79 30.66 41.44
C PHE A 243 -20.29 29.21 41.39
#